data_AF-A0A3S6FI23-F1
#
_entry.id   AF-A0A3S6FI23-F1
#
_cell.length_a   1.000
_cell.length_b   1.000
_cell.length_c   1.000
_cell.angle_alpha   90.00
_cell.angle_beta   90.00
_cell.angle_gamma   90.00
#
_symmetry.space_group_name_H-M   'P 1'
#
loop_
_entity.id
_entity.type
_entity.pdbx_description
1 polymer ?
#
loop_
_entity_poly.entity_id
_entity_poly.type
_entity_poly.pdbx_seq_one_letter_code
_entity_poly.pdbx_strand_id
1 'polypeptide(L)'
;MSFADMAVMETFRLLDKVRAEGPKERPERPNIDFPQVKPHRPTKPKEPKSQRTDPLRILDPGRKKLTTVESQRILAVLDESIKNAEVVSLLPHACENVNRFSVVLGVETVLAIQEHEKIQSAFKDAAQKLSDYKNMDKESRKSTPAAESELHEDDYDELQMIESRRTPLEDKVGSLTLIDEEEVHLSKMVNVQAQQLKFSCRNILRLLSINPAAVNALRSEIKERDQEAGSMIGYMRDLRSFILERLLTTPLEEKEKTDYLREITIRERKNSEVIKKLSAELQEAIEDKDMKISKQNDEIRRLKGDLHQLEKFSEEHIRRTKSEADKQQQADYKNSEVKQTKLHTDLQTLRTQLTNQTSEHRESELALRKRKYMIETEVENWIQKYDQDMGERQAEFEDLDTIYTEEKTQLNELEERFKTLEEEYTRIVEERRIAQEKKEREERELAMMIKASTMIQSFWRSYKCRKALKNKGKKGKKGKKGKKGKR
;
A
#
# COMPACT_ATOMS: atom_id res chain seq x y z
N MET A 1 17.96 18.28 -29.04
CA MET A 1 17.43 17.35 -28.03
C MET A 1 15.97 17.12 -28.35
N SER A 2 15.56 15.86 -28.46
CA SER A 2 14.15 15.50 -28.66
C SER A 2 13.34 15.87 -27.41
N PHE A 3 12.04 16.11 -27.55
CA PHE A 3 11.14 16.27 -26.40
C PHE A 3 11.20 15.04 -25.47
N ALA A 4 11.46 13.87 -26.03
CA ALA A 4 11.72 12.64 -25.28
C ALA A 4 12.99 12.73 -24.41
N ASP A 5 14.07 13.34 -24.91
CA ASP A 5 15.31 13.50 -24.13
C ASP A 5 15.11 14.46 -22.95
N MET A 6 14.33 15.53 -23.15
CA MET A 6 13.98 16.46 -22.06
C MET A 6 13.08 15.80 -21.02
N ALA A 7 12.09 15.01 -21.43
CA ALA A 7 11.21 14.29 -20.51
C ALA A 7 11.97 13.23 -19.69
N VAL A 8 12.93 12.53 -20.29
CA VAL A 8 13.79 11.57 -19.59
C VAL A 8 14.70 12.29 -18.59
N MET A 9 15.29 13.42 -18.95
CA MET A 9 16.10 14.22 -18.04
C MET A 9 15.29 14.79 -16.86
N GLU A 10 14.06 15.24 -17.11
CA GLU A 10 13.15 15.75 -16.08
C GLU A 10 12.73 14.63 -15.11
N THR A 11 12.48 13.42 -15.62
CA THR A 11 12.13 12.27 -14.77
C THR A 11 13.31 11.79 -13.91
N PHE A 12 14.54 11.76 -14.45
CA PHE A 12 15.74 11.49 -13.65
C PHE A 12 15.95 12.56 -12.57
N ARG A 13 15.75 13.84 -12.90
CA ARG A 13 15.88 14.95 -11.96
C ARG A 13 14.84 14.87 -10.83
N LEU A 14 13.61 14.46 -11.14
CA LEU A 14 12.56 14.23 -10.15
C LEU A 14 12.85 12.99 -9.28
N LEU A 15 13.38 11.91 -9.87
CA LEU A 15 13.79 10.72 -9.11
C LEU A 15 14.92 11.04 -8.13
N ASP A 16 15.93 11.80 -8.55
CA ASP A 16 17.03 12.22 -7.68
C ASP A 16 16.54 13.16 -6.58
N LYS A 17 15.56 14.03 -6.87
CA LYS A 17 14.93 14.88 -5.86
C LYS A 17 14.14 14.06 -4.83
N VAL A 18 13.40 13.04 -5.25
CA VAL A 18 12.68 12.13 -4.35
C VAL A 18 13.65 11.24 -3.55
N ARG A 19 14.78 10.83 -4.15
CA ARG A 19 15.83 10.05 -3.48
C ARG A 19 16.62 10.89 -2.47
N ALA A 20 16.84 12.17 -2.75
CA ALA A 20 17.51 13.11 -1.85
C ALA A 20 16.61 13.60 -0.70
N GLU A 21 15.30 13.75 -0.94
CA GLU A 21 14.34 14.15 0.11
C GLU A 21 14.02 13.02 1.10
N GLY A 22 14.38 11.77 0.78
CA GLY A 22 14.07 10.60 1.61
C GLY A 22 12.55 10.42 1.83
N PRO A 23 12.10 9.35 2.52
CA PRO A 23 10.72 9.31 2.96
C PRO A 23 10.51 10.45 3.96
N LYS A 24 9.77 11.50 3.56
CA LYS A 24 9.34 12.56 4.47
C LYS A 24 8.70 11.87 5.67
N GLU A 25 9.35 12.00 6.84
CA GLU A 25 8.75 11.57 8.09
C GLU A 25 7.36 12.17 8.14
N ARG A 26 6.37 11.29 8.28
CA ARG A 26 4.98 11.67 8.48
C ARG A 26 5.02 12.71 9.61
N PRO A 27 4.50 13.95 9.41
CA PRO A 27 4.48 14.93 10.49
C PRO A 27 3.88 14.21 11.70
N GLU A 28 4.65 14.15 12.79
CA GLU A 28 4.23 13.49 14.01
C GLU A 28 2.79 13.95 14.26
N ARG A 29 1.89 12.97 14.45
CA ARG A 29 0.52 13.29 14.84
C ARG A 29 0.66 14.30 15.97
N PRO A 30 0.04 15.49 15.90
CA PRO A 30 0.08 16.40 17.03
C PRO A 30 -0.32 15.57 18.23
N ASN A 31 0.57 15.51 19.23
CA ASN A 31 0.30 14.80 20.46
C ASN A 31 -0.97 15.45 21.00
N ILE A 32 -2.12 14.84 20.71
CA ILE A 32 -3.38 15.20 21.34
C ILE A 32 -3.13 14.72 22.74
N ASP A 33 -2.60 15.65 23.54
CA ASP A 33 -2.55 15.55 24.97
C ASP A 33 -4.02 15.46 25.36
N PHE A 34 -4.54 14.24 25.37
CA PHE A 34 -5.74 13.92 26.11
C PHE A 34 -5.41 14.51 27.48
N PRO A 35 -6.17 15.50 27.97
CA PRO A 35 -5.94 16.01 29.30
C PRO A 35 -5.94 14.78 30.17
N GLN A 36 -4.77 14.40 30.67
CA GLN A 36 -4.70 13.39 31.68
C GLN A 36 -5.44 14.06 32.82
N VAL A 37 -6.72 13.72 32.96
CA VAL A 37 -7.44 13.87 34.20
C VAL A 37 -6.61 13.02 35.15
N LYS A 38 -5.60 13.67 35.75
CA LYS A 38 -4.84 13.12 36.85
C LYS A 38 -5.92 12.57 37.75
N PRO A 39 -5.88 11.28 38.14
CA PRO A 39 -6.84 10.79 39.11
C PRO A 39 -6.75 11.78 40.25
N HIS A 40 -7.83 12.53 40.49
CA HIS A 40 -7.91 13.45 41.60
C HIS A 40 -7.91 12.52 42.81
N ARG A 41 -6.71 12.16 43.25
CA ARG A 41 -6.50 11.40 44.47
C ARG A 41 -7.14 12.32 45.50
N PRO A 42 -8.28 11.95 46.11
CA PRO A 42 -8.83 12.76 47.15
C PRO A 42 -7.72 12.88 48.18
N THR A 43 -7.21 14.10 48.35
CA THR A 43 -6.32 14.42 49.45
C THR A 43 -7.18 14.19 50.67
N LYS A 44 -7.05 13.00 51.26
CA LYS A 44 -7.77 12.65 52.49
C LYS A 44 -7.49 13.81 53.45
N PRO A 45 -8.53 14.53 53.92
CA PRO A 45 -8.34 15.48 54.99
C PRO A 45 -7.64 14.73 56.11
N LYS A 46 -6.60 15.32 56.70
CA LYS A 46 -6.00 14.77 57.92
C LYS A 46 -7.12 14.68 58.95
N GLU A 47 -7.69 13.49 59.13
CA GLU A 47 -8.63 13.22 60.20
C GLU A 47 -7.90 13.54 61.51
N PRO A 48 -8.44 14.43 62.35
CA PRO A 48 -7.91 14.60 63.69
C PRO A 48 -7.96 13.23 64.36
N LYS A 49 -6.90 12.85 65.06
CA LYS A 49 -6.84 11.64 65.89
C LYS A 49 -7.84 11.75 67.04
N SER A 50 -9.13 11.71 66.74
CA SER A 50 -10.18 11.37 67.69
C SER A 50 -10.05 9.87 67.94
N GLN A 51 -9.96 9.49 69.21
CA GLN A 51 -9.99 8.09 69.61
C GLN A 51 -11.11 7.36 68.85
N ARG A 52 -10.80 6.18 68.32
CA ARG A 52 -11.78 5.26 67.71
C ARG A 52 -12.73 4.76 68.79
N THR A 53 -13.59 5.63 69.30
CA THR A 53 -14.83 5.21 69.94
C THR A 53 -15.80 4.92 68.81
N ASP A 54 -16.40 3.73 68.85
CA ASP A 54 -17.44 3.34 67.91
C ASP A 54 -18.45 4.50 67.77
N PRO A 55 -18.70 5.04 66.56
CA PRO A 55 -19.65 6.12 66.34
C PRO A 55 -21.08 5.76 66.77
N LEU A 56 -21.37 4.46 66.95
CA LEU A 56 -22.64 3.97 67.49
C LEU A 56 -22.69 3.93 69.02
N ARG A 57 -21.55 4.11 69.70
CA ARG A 57 -21.49 4.10 71.18
C ARG A 57 -22.31 5.20 71.82
N ILE A 58 -22.60 6.28 71.09
CA ILE A 58 -23.50 7.35 71.54
C ILE A 58 -24.96 6.86 71.64
N LEU A 59 -25.31 5.78 70.94
CA LEU A 59 -26.63 5.14 70.96
C LEU A 59 -26.82 4.18 72.14
N ASP A 60 -25.73 3.76 72.79
CA ASP A 60 -25.82 2.90 73.98
C ASP A 60 -26.10 3.75 75.23
N PRO A 61 -26.89 3.26 76.22
CA PRO A 61 -26.99 3.91 77.51
C PRO A 61 -25.62 4.02 78.19
N GLY A 62 -25.27 5.21 78.71
CA GLY A 62 -23.98 5.43 79.37
C GLY A 62 -23.86 4.66 80.70
N ARG A 63 -25.00 4.37 81.34
CA ARG A 63 -25.09 3.62 82.59
C ARG A 63 -25.35 2.14 82.32
N LYS A 64 -24.65 1.26 83.07
CA LYS A 64 -24.83 -0.21 83.00
C LYS A 64 -25.65 -0.79 84.16
N LYS A 65 -26.00 0.03 85.16
CA LYS A 65 -26.71 -0.40 86.37
C LYS A 65 -27.75 0.63 86.79
N LEU A 66 -28.90 0.16 87.28
CA LEU A 66 -29.94 0.99 87.87
C LEU A 66 -29.53 1.46 89.26
N THR A 67 -29.60 2.77 89.49
CA THR A 67 -29.16 3.43 90.74
C THR A 67 -30.32 3.79 91.66
N THR A 68 -31.54 3.86 91.12
CA THR A 68 -32.77 4.23 91.82
C THR A 68 -33.54 2.98 92.27
N VAL A 69 -34.03 3.01 93.51
CA VAL A 69 -34.84 1.93 94.08
C VAL A 69 -36.13 1.72 93.28
N GLU A 70 -36.76 2.80 92.81
CA GLU A 70 -37.99 2.71 92.00
C GLU A 70 -37.76 2.01 90.65
N SER A 71 -36.65 2.30 89.95
CA SER A 71 -36.33 1.62 88.69
C SER A 71 -36.01 0.14 88.89
N GLN A 72 -35.34 -0.21 90.00
CA GLN A 72 -35.12 -1.60 90.39
C GLN A 72 -36.43 -2.33 90.72
N ARG A 73 -37.38 -1.65 91.38
CA ARG A 73 -38.73 -2.18 91.66
C ARG A 73 -39.52 -2.44 90.37
N ILE A 74 -39.49 -1.51 89.41
CA ILE A 74 -40.18 -1.66 88.13
C ILE A 74 -39.68 -2.92 87.39
N LEU A 75 -38.36 -3.12 87.31
CA LEU A 75 -37.82 -4.34 86.71
C LEU A 75 -38.14 -5.59 87.51
N ALA A 76 -38.08 -5.54 88.85
CA ALA A 76 -38.42 -6.69 89.68
C ALA A 76 -39.88 -7.13 89.50
N VAL A 77 -40.80 -6.19 89.33
CA VAL A 77 -42.22 -6.48 89.02
C VAL A 77 -42.35 -7.12 87.64
N LEU A 78 -41.60 -6.65 86.63
CA LEU A 78 -41.60 -7.25 85.30
C LEU A 78 -41.00 -8.66 85.29
N ASP A 79 -39.87 -8.85 85.98
CA ASP A 79 -39.21 -10.15 86.14
C ASP A 79 -40.15 -11.14 86.83
N GLU A 80 -40.83 -10.72 87.90
CA GLU A 80 -41.81 -11.56 88.61
C GLU A 80 -43.07 -11.80 87.76
N SER A 81 -43.50 -10.85 86.93
CA SER A 81 -44.63 -11.02 86.02
C SER A 81 -44.32 -11.99 84.89
N ILE A 82 -43.14 -11.89 84.29
CA ILE A 82 -42.62 -12.87 83.32
C ILE A 82 -42.53 -14.24 83.99
N LYS A 83 -42.02 -14.28 85.22
CA LYS A 83 -41.87 -15.52 85.98
C LYS A 83 -43.21 -16.21 86.20
N ASN A 84 -44.23 -15.45 86.58
CA ASN A 84 -45.58 -15.94 86.80
C ASN A 84 -46.25 -16.36 85.48
N ALA A 85 -46.09 -15.61 84.39
CA ALA A 85 -46.59 -15.97 83.07
C ALA A 85 -45.97 -17.29 82.55
N GLU A 86 -44.68 -17.50 82.78
CA GLU A 86 -43.98 -18.75 82.42
C GLU A 86 -44.53 -19.98 83.15
N VAL A 87 -45.01 -19.81 84.38
CA VAL A 87 -45.59 -20.88 85.20
C VAL A 87 -47.05 -21.10 84.85
N VAL A 88 -47.85 -20.03 84.75
CA VAL A 88 -49.29 -20.11 84.42
C VAL A 88 -49.51 -20.72 83.03
N SER A 89 -48.66 -20.38 82.06
CA SER A 89 -48.73 -20.96 80.71
C SER A 89 -48.48 -22.46 80.64
N LEU A 90 -47.88 -23.04 81.68
CA LEU A 90 -47.60 -24.48 81.78
C LEU A 90 -48.58 -25.20 82.72
N LEU A 91 -49.53 -24.48 83.34
CA LEU A 91 -50.55 -25.08 84.20
C LEU A 91 -51.45 -26.09 83.48
N PRO A 92 -51.90 -25.87 82.23
CA PRO A 92 -52.69 -26.88 81.52
C PRO A 92 -51.95 -28.23 81.40
N HIS A 93 -50.67 -28.19 81.01
CA HIS A 93 -49.82 -29.39 80.94
C HIS A 93 -49.59 -30.02 82.34
N ALA A 94 -49.46 -29.18 83.38
CA ALA A 94 -49.33 -29.65 84.75
C ALA A 94 -50.60 -30.33 85.27
N CYS A 95 -51.79 -29.85 84.88
CA CYS A 95 -53.08 -30.47 85.20
C CYS A 95 -53.25 -31.84 84.53
N GLU A 96 -52.80 -31.99 83.28
CA GLU A 96 -52.88 -33.26 82.56
C GLU A 96 -51.88 -34.31 83.10
N ASN A 97 -50.76 -33.85 83.68
CA ASN A 97 -49.65 -34.69 84.12
C ASN A 97 -49.34 -34.59 85.62
N VAL A 98 -50.36 -34.35 86.46
CA VAL A 98 -50.21 -34.13 87.91
C VAL A 98 -49.40 -35.24 88.60
N ASN A 99 -49.59 -36.50 88.18
CA ASN A 99 -48.90 -37.65 88.77
C ASN A 99 -47.38 -37.58 88.57
N ARG A 100 -46.91 -37.07 87.42
CA ARG A 100 -45.48 -36.90 87.08
C ARG A 100 -44.81 -35.87 87.99
N PHE A 101 -45.54 -34.81 88.36
CA PHE A 101 -45.03 -33.71 89.17
C PHE A 101 -45.36 -33.84 90.66
N SER A 102 -46.11 -34.86 91.07
CA SER A 102 -46.67 -35.02 92.41
C SER A 102 -45.64 -34.93 93.55
N VAL A 103 -44.47 -35.54 93.36
CA VAL A 103 -43.36 -35.53 94.34
C VAL A 103 -42.74 -34.14 94.48
N VAL A 104 -42.60 -33.40 93.39
CA VAL A 104 -41.92 -32.10 93.37
C VAL A 104 -42.86 -30.97 93.77
N LEU A 105 -44.14 -31.04 93.38
CA LEU A 105 -45.17 -30.06 93.71
C LEU A 105 -45.58 -30.11 95.19
N GLY A 106 -45.53 -31.30 95.80
CA GLY A 106 -46.01 -31.52 97.16
C GLY A 106 -47.54 -31.64 97.23
N VAL A 107 -48.02 -32.27 98.31
CA VAL A 107 -49.44 -32.67 98.47
C VAL A 107 -50.40 -31.47 98.36
N GLU A 108 -50.06 -30.33 98.98
CA GLU A 108 -50.90 -29.13 98.97
C GLU A 108 -51.03 -28.51 97.57
N THR A 109 -49.93 -28.43 96.82
CA THR A 109 -49.94 -27.87 95.46
C THR A 109 -50.64 -28.81 94.48
N VAL A 110 -50.48 -30.12 94.64
CA VAL A 110 -51.20 -31.14 93.85
C VAL A 110 -52.70 -31.02 94.04
N LEU A 111 -53.17 -30.90 95.29
CA LEU A 111 -54.58 -30.68 95.59
C LEU A 111 -55.10 -29.37 94.98
N ALA A 112 -54.32 -28.29 95.09
CA ALA A 112 -54.68 -27.00 94.50
C ALA A 112 -54.78 -27.06 92.96
N ILE A 113 -53.93 -27.83 92.29
CA ILE A 113 -53.97 -28.04 90.83
C ILE A 113 -55.19 -28.90 90.43
N GLN A 114 -55.52 -29.95 91.20
CA GLN A 114 -56.72 -30.76 90.96
C GLN A 114 -58.01 -29.95 91.19
N GLU A 115 -58.04 -29.06 92.17
CA GLU A 115 -59.14 -28.13 92.37
C GLU A 115 -59.22 -27.11 91.23
N HIS A 116 -58.08 -26.62 90.76
CA HIS A 116 -58.00 -25.73 89.60
C HIS A 116 -58.56 -26.36 88.34
N GLU A 117 -58.25 -27.63 88.08
CA GLU A 117 -58.76 -28.39 86.93
C GLU A 117 -60.30 -28.50 86.95
N LYS A 118 -60.88 -28.74 88.13
CA LYS A 118 -62.34 -28.75 88.33
C LYS A 118 -62.96 -27.39 88.04
N ILE A 119 -62.36 -26.32 88.56
CA ILE A 119 -62.81 -24.94 88.31
C ILE A 119 -62.66 -24.57 86.84
N GLN A 120 -61.57 -25.00 86.19
CA GLN A 120 -61.32 -24.78 84.77
C GLN A 120 -62.36 -25.48 83.90
N SER A 121 -62.73 -26.72 84.23
CA SER A 121 -63.77 -27.48 83.54
C SER A 121 -65.14 -26.80 83.71
N ALA A 122 -65.48 -26.41 84.95
CA ALA A 122 -66.73 -25.71 85.23
C ALA A 122 -66.83 -24.35 84.49
N PHE A 123 -65.70 -23.63 84.37
CA PHE A 123 -65.61 -22.40 83.59
C PHE A 123 -65.81 -22.64 82.09
N LYS A 124 -65.14 -23.66 81.52
CA LYS A 124 -65.32 -24.05 80.11
C LYS A 124 -66.78 -24.40 79.83
N ASP A 125 -67.41 -25.17 80.71
CA ASP A 125 -68.82 -25.56 80.58
C ASP A 125 -69.77 -24.36 80.61
N ALA A 126 -69.57 -23.41 81.52
CA ALA A 126 -70.40 -22.21 81.56
C ALA A 126 -70.15 -21.26 80.39
N ALA A 127 -68.90 -21.14 79.95
CA ALA A 127 -68.54 -20.34 78.78
C ALA A 127 -69.16 -20.93 77.51
N GLN A 128 -69.15 -22.27 77.38
CA GLN A 128 -69.79 -22.98 76.29
C GLN A 128 -71.31 -22.77 76.32
N LYS A 129 -71.96 -22.95 77.48
CA LYS A 129 -73.40 -22.68 77.65
C LYS A 129 -73.77 -21.24 77.26
N LEU A 130 -72.96 -20.26 77.63
CA LEU A 130 -73.19 -18.86 77.27
C LEU A 130 -72.97 -18.62 75.77
N SER A 131 -71.97 -19.26 75.17
CA SER A 131 -71.73 -19.20 73.72
C SER A 131 -72.88 -19.84 72.94
N ASP A 132 -73.34 -21.01 73.36
CA ASP A 132 -74.46 -21.73 72.73
C ASP A 132 -75.75 -20.92 72.85
N TYR A 133 -76.02 -20.31 74.01
CA TYR A 133 -77.16 -19.42 74.20
C TYR A 133 -77.10 -18.20 73.27
N LYS A 134 -75.94 -17.54 73.17
CA LYS A 134 -75.74 -16.40 72.25
C LYS A 134 -75.87 -16.78 70.78
N ASN A 135 -75.50 -18.02 70.42
CA ASN A 135 -75.65 -18.51 69.06
C ASN A 135 -77.12 -18.85 68.75
N MET A 136 -77.86 -19.43 69.70
CA MET A 136 -79.30 -19.69 69.60
C MET A 136 -80.13 -18.40 69.51
N ASP A 137 -79.82 -17.36 70.31
CA ASP A 137 -80.46 -16.04 70.22
C ASP A 137 -80.12 -15.32 68.89
N LYS A 138 -78.92 -15.51 68.34
CA LYS A 138 -78.57 -15.02 66.99
C LYS A 138 -79.34 -15.74 65.87
N GLU A 139 -79.53 -17.05 65.99
CA GLU A 139 -80.32 -17.83 65.02
C GLU A 139 -81.82 -17.52 65.11
N SER A 140 -82.36 -17.29 66.31
CA SER A 140 -83.75 -16.87 66.50
C SER A 140 -84.00 -15.50 65.87
N ARG A 141 -83.08 -14.54 66.01
CA ARG A 141 -83.17 -13.19 65.39
C ARG A 141 -83.01 -13.22 63.86
N LYS A 142 -82.25 -14.16 63.30
CA LYS A 142 -82.05 -14.30 61.83
C LYS A 142 -83.28 -14.82 61.07
N SER A 143 -84.28 -15.38 61.74
CA SER A 143 -85.47 -15.96 61.09
C SER A 143 -86.58 -14.95 60.76
N THR A 144 -86.33 -13.65 60.87
CA THR A 144 -87.19 -12.59 60.28
C THR A 144 -86.53 -12.02 59.02
N PRO A 145 -87.11 -12.18 57.82
CA PRO A 145 -86.46 -11.78 56.58
C PRO A 145 -86.81 -10.34 56.19
N ALA A 146 -85.83 -9.44 56.15
CA ALA A 146 -85.77 -8.36 55.17
C ALA A 146 -84.40 -7.65 55.10
N ALA A 147 -83.91 -7.60 53.87
CA ALA A 147 -82.98 -6.64 53.28
C ALA A 147 -81.48 -6.77 53.60
N GLU A 148 -80.84 -7.64 52.83
CA GLU A 148 -79.47 -7.46 52.36
C GLU A 148 -79.34 -6.14 51.56
N SER A 149 -78.28 -5.38 51.83
CA SER A 149 -77.67 -4.51 50.83
C SER A 149 -76.17 -4.52 51.04
N GLU A 150 -75.52 -4.93 49.96
CA GLU A 150 -74.09 -4.92 49.72
C GLU A 150 -73.49 -3.55 50.03
N LEU A 151 -72.36 -3.54 50.74
CA LEU A 151 -71.46 -2.40 50.76
C LEU A 151 -70.08 -2.86 50.27
N HIS A 152 -69.64 -2.11 49.26
CA HIS A 152 -68.41 -2.19 48.50
C HIS A 152 -67.15 -2.11 49.37
N GLU A 153 -66.12 -2.85 48.96
CA GLU A 153 -64.71 -2.60 49.28
C GLU A 153 -64.31 -1.21 48.78
N ASP A 154 -63.95 -0.32 49.71
CA ASP A 154 -62.78 0.57 49.67
C ASP A 154 -62.66 1.29 51.04
N ASP A 155 -61.43 1.59 51.45
CA ASP A 155 -61.02 2.36 52.64
C ASP A 155 -60.92 1.64 54.01
N TYR A 156 -59.91 0.77 54.13
CA TYR A 156 -59.25 0.49 55.41
C TYR A 156 -58.24 1.61 55.72
N ASP A 157 -58.66 2.64 56.48
CA ASP A 157 -57.77 3.39 57.41
C ASP A 157 -58.52 4.51 58.16
N GLU A 158 -59.48 4.19 59.04
CA GLU A 158 -59.85 5.14 60.13
C GLU A 158 -60.63 4.51 61.31
N LEU A 159 -60.14 3.42 61.92
CA LEU A 159 -60.73 2.86 63.15
C LEU A 159 -59.68 2.50 64.20
N GLN A 160 -58.85 3.48 64.54
CA GLN A 160 -58.17 3.54 65.84
C GLN A 160 -58.11 5.00 66.26
N MET A 161 -59.15 5.52 66.92
CA MET A 161 -59.11 6.73 67.77
C MET A 161 -60.43 7.01 68.51
N ILE A 162 -61.15 6.00 69.01
CA ILE A 162 -62.22 6.23 70.01
C ILE A 162 -62.22 5.10 71.05
N GLU A 163 -61.13 5.00 71.81
CA GLU A 163 -61.11 4.20 73.04
C GLU A 163 -60.46 5.02 74.16
N SER A 164 -61.03 6.21 74.42
CA SER A 164 -60.69 7.03 75.58
C SER A 164 -61.78 8.05 75.85
N ARG A 165 -62.91 7.60 76.42
CA ARG A 165 -63.79 8.39 77.29
C ARG A 165 -64.85 7.49 77.92
N ARG A 166 -64.56 6.99 79.12
CA ARG A 166 -65.59 6.59 80.07
C ARG A 166 -65.90 7.81 80.94
N THR A 167 -67.12 8.32 80.85
CA THR A 167 -67.79 9.04 81.94
C THR A 167 -69.25 8.60 82.01
N PRO A 168 -69.84 8.47 83.21
CA PRO A 168 -71.16 7.86 83.41
C PRO A 168 -72.25 8.92 83.44
N LEU A 169 -73.31 8.77 82.64
CA LEU A 169 -74.55 9.50 82.84
C LEU A 169 -75.77 8.62 82.50
N GLU A 170 -76.70 8.67 83.45
CA GLU A 170 -77.96 7.97 83.55
C GLU A 170 -79.03 8.44 82.55
N ASP A 171 -80.03 7.57 82.39
CA ASP A 171 -81.41 7.82 82.03
C ASP A 171 -81.75 8.38 80.64
N LYS A 172 -82.13 7.45 79.76
CA LYS A 172 -83.35 7.58 78.96
C LYS A 172 -83.97 6.20 78.70
N VAL A 173 -85.05 5.95 79.43
CA VAL A 173 -86.00 4.84 79.26
C VAL A 173 -86.66 4.95 77.89
N GLY A 174 -86.73 3.84 77.16
CA GLY A 174 -87.52 3.80 75.93
C GLY A 174 -87.25 2.67 74.93
N SER A 175 -86.89 1.46 75.37
CA SER A 175 -87.23 0.26 74.59
C SER A 175 -87.21 -0.95 75.52
N LEU A 176 -88.40 -1.49 75.77
CA LEU A 176 -88.63 -2.71 76.52
C LEU A 176 -88.16 -3.90 75.66
N THR A 177 -86.85 -4.10 75.55
CA THR A 177 -86.31 -5.41 75.19
C THR A 177 -86.31 -6.23 76.47
N LEU A 178 -87.08 -7.32 76.48
CA LEU A 178 -86.98 -8.38 77.48
C LEU A 178 -85.50 -8.64 77.72
N ILE A 179 -84.99 -8.29 78.90
CA ILE A 179 -83.66 -8.74 79.32
C ILE A 179 -83.84 -10.25 79.45
N ASP A 180 -83.20 -11.02 78.58
CA ASP A 180 -83.13 -12.46 78.77
C ASP A 180 -82.40 -12.70 80.09
N GLU A 181 -83.17 -12.88 81.17
CA GLU A 181 -82.67 -13.09 82.53
C GLU A 181 -81.65 -14.23 82.58
N GLU A 182 -81.79 -15.17 81.64
CA GLU A 182 -80.91 -16.31 81.41
C GLU A 182 -79.54 -15.90 80.84
N GLU A 183 -79.43 -15.00 79.87
CA GLU A 183 -78.13 -14.51 79.37
C GLU A 183 -77.36 -13.78 80.47
N VAL A 184 -78.05 -12.93 81.22
CA VAL A 184 -77.47 -12.18 82.34
C VAL A 184 -77.02 -13.13 83.46
N HIS A 185 -77.80 -14.17 83.73
CA HIS A 185 -77.45 -15.21 84.71
C HIS A 185 -76.22 -16.03 84.26
N LEU A 186 -76.17 -16.48 83.00
CA LEU A 186 -75.02 -17.21 82.45
C LEU A 186 -73.76 -16.32 82.41
N SER A 187 -73.89 -15.06 82.05
CA SER A 187 -72.78 -14.09 82.07
C SER A 187 -72.26 -13.83 83.50
N LYS A 188 -73.16 -13.72 84.49
CA LYS A 188 -72.76 -13.64 85.91
C LYS A 188 -72.07 -14.92 86.37
N MET A 189 -72.55 -16.09 85.98
CA MET A 189 -71.95 -17.39 86.30
C MET A 189 -70.54 -17.53 85.71
N VAL A 190 -70.34 -17.18 84.44
CA VAL A 190 -69.02 -17.15 83.78
C VAL A 190 -68.08 -16.17 84.49
N ASN A 191 -68.56 -14.99 84.88
CA ASN A 191 -67.76 -14.03 85.63
C ASN A 191 -67.34 -14.53 87.03
N VAL A 192 -68.25 -15.18 87.77
CA VAL A 192 -67.94 -15.77 89.08
C VAL A 192 -66.90 -16.88 88.93
N GLN A 193 -67.05 -17.75 87.94
CA GLN A 193 -66.09 -18.81 87.67
C GLN A 193 -64.75 -18.27 87.15
N ALA A 194 -64.73 -17.19 86.37
CA ALA A 194 -63.49 -16.51 85.97
C ALA A 194 -62.75 -15.93 87.20
N GLN A 195 -63.48 -15.36 88.16
CA GLN A 195 -62.91 -14.88 89.43
C GLN A 195 -62.36 -16.03 90.28
N GLN A 196 -63.08 -17.16 90.35
CA GLN A 196 -62.61 -18.38 91.03
C GLN A 196 -61.36 -18.95 90.35
N LEU A 197 -61.31 -18.98 89.02
CA LEU A 197 -60.15 -19.42 88.25
C LEU A 197 -58.94 -18.52 88.53
N LYS A 198 -59.15 -17.20 88.55
CA LYS A 198 -58.11 -16.23 88.93
C LYS A 198 -57.62 -16.45 90.36
N PHE A 199 -58.52 -16.67 91.32
CA PHE A 199 -58.15 -16.94 92.71
C PHE A 199 -57.35 -18.25 92.83
N SER A 200 -57.79 -19.30 92.14
CA SER A 200 -57.12 -20.59 92.09
C SER A 200 -55.72 -20.50 91.48
N CYS A 201 -55.56 -19.81 90.33
CA CYS A 201 -54.24 -19.51 89.76
C CYS A 201 -53.34 -18.76 90.75
N ARG A 202 -53.88 -17.74 91.45
CA ARG A 202 -53.12 -16.99 92.46
C ARG A 202 -52.72 -17.85 93.65
N ASN A 203 -53.58 -18.76 94.08
CA ASN A 203 -53.28 -19.68 95.18
C ASN A 203 -52.18 -20.67 94.76
N ILE A 204 -52.24 -21.23 93.55
CA ILE A 204 -51.19 -22.09 93.00
C ILE A 204 -49.86 -21.33 92.90
N LEU A 205 -49.86 -20.11 92.33
CA LEU A 205 -48.65 -19.28 92.25
C LEU A 205 -48.06 -18.97 93.63
N ARG A 206 -48.90 -18.72 94.63
CA ARG A 206 -48.44 -18.53 96.02
C ARG A 206 -47.78 -19.80 96.58
N LEU A 207 -48.39 -20.97 96.40
CA LEU A 207 -47.82 -22.24 96.85
C LEU A 207 -46.50 -22.56 96.12
N LEU A 208 -46.46 -22.33 94.82
CA LEU A 208 -45.25 -22.48 93.99
C LEU A 208 -44.15 -21.47 94.36
N SER A 209 -44.51 -20.25 94.79
CA SER A 209 -43.52 -19.26 95.23
C SER A 209 -42.74 -19.70 96.48
N ILE A 210 -43.33 -20.56 97.30
CA ILE A 210 -42.72 -21.13 98.51
C ILE A 210 -41.81 -22.32 98.16
N ASN A 211 -42.02 -22.97 97.00
CA ASN A 211 -41.24 -24.11 96.52
C ASN A 211 -40.56 -23.83 95.16
N PRO A 212 -39.34 -23.24 95.16
CA PRO A 212 -38.60 -22.94 93.93
C PRO A 212 -38.26 -24.16 93.07
N ALA A 213 -38.11 -25.35 93.68
CA ALA A 213 -37.82 -26.58 92.94
C ALA A 213 -39.00 -26.98 92.05
N ALA A 214 -40.24 -26.82 92.53
CA ALA A 214 -41.45 -27.04 91.76
C ALA A 214 -41.59 -26.06 90.58
N VAL A 215 -41.28 -24.78 90.80
CA VAL A 215 -41.29 -23.75 89.74
C VAL A 215 -40.30 -24.10 88.63
N ASN A 216 -39.09 -24.55 88.98
CA ASN A 216 -38.08 -24.91 87.99
C ASN A 216 -38.41 -26.21 87.25
N ALA A 217 -39.01 -27.19 87.92
CA ALA A 217 -39.48 -28.43 87.28
C ALA A 217 -40.61 -28.18 86.28
N LEU A 218 -41.50 -27.22 86.54
CA LEU A 218 -42.48 -26.79 85.55
C LEU A 218 -41.80 -26.05 84.40
N ARG A 219 -40.90 -25.10 84.70
CA ARG A 219 -40.16 -24.34 83.68
C ARG A 219 -39.24 -25.18 82.79
N SER A 220 -38.86 -26.40 83.15
CA SER A 220 -38.08 -27.26 82.25
C SER A 220 -38.91 -27.81 81.09
N GLU A 221 -40.23 -27.83 81.20
CA GLU A 221 -41.16 -28.35 80.18
C GLU A 221 -41.62 -27.25 79.21
N ILE A 222 -40.71 -26.33 78.83
CA ILE A 222 -41.02 -25.20 77.91
C ILE A 222 -41.61 -25.66 76.57
N LYS A 223 -41.28 -26.88 76.12
CA LYS A 223 -41.75 -27.45 74.85
C LYS A 223 -43.25 -27.72 74.81
N GLU A 224 -43.85 -27.93 75.98
CA GLU A 224 -45.26 -28.24 76.15
C GLU A 224 -46.12 -26.96 76.27
N ARG A 225 -45.48 -25.79 76.12
CA ARG A 225 -46.15 -24.50 76.14
C ARG A 225 -46.81 -24.21 74.79
N ASP A 226 -48.01 -23.68 74.88
CA ASP A 226 -48.74 -23.10 73.75
C ASP A 226 -47.96 -22.00 73.01
N GLN A 227 -48.14 -21.90 71.70
CA GLN A 227 -47.34 -21.01 70.84
C GLN A 227 -47.64 -19.52 71.14
N GLU A 228 -48.89 -19.19 71.38
CA GLU A 228 -49.39 -17.85 71.69
C GLU A 228 -48.85 -17.40 73.04
N ALA A 229 -48.88 -18.28 74.05
CA ALA A 229 -48.30 -18.02 75.37
C ALA A 229 -46.77 -17.87 75.29
N GLY A 230 -46.09 -18.66 74.46
CA GLY A 230 -44.66 -18.52 74.19
C GLY A 230 -44.30 -17.18 73.56
N SER A 231 -45.05 -16.75 72.56
CA SER A 231 -44.88 -15.46 71.87
C SER A 231 -45.10 -14.28 72.82
N MET A 232 -46.16 -14.33 73.64
CA MET A 232 -46.44 -13.32 74.65
C MET A 232 -45.30 -13.17 75.67
N ILE A 233 -44.74 -14.29 76.17
CA ILE A 233 -43.58 -14.25 77.06
C ILE A 233 -42.34 -13.67 76.34
N GLY A 234 -42.17 -13.96 75.05
CA GLY A 234 -41.17 -13.31 74.20
C GLY A 234 -41.30 -11.78 74.23
N TYR A 235 -42.48 -11.26 73.89
CA TYR A 235 -42.76 -9.82 73.94
C TYR A 235 -42.57 -9.22 75.34
N MET A 236 -42.90 -9.94 76.41
CA MET A 236 -42.65 -9.46 77.77
C MET A 236 -41.15 -9.35 78.08
N ARG A 237 -40.31 -10.27 77.57
CA ARG A 237 -38.85 -10.21 77.72
C ARG A 237 -38.25 -9.07 76.87
N ASP A 238 -38.79 -8.82 75.69
CA ASP A 238 -38.40 -7.70 74.84
C ASP A 238 -38.76 -6.37 75.49
N LEU A 239 -39.99 -6.27 76.03
CA LEU A 239 -40.45 -5.11 76.79
C LEU A 239 -39.57 -4.86 78.01
N ARG A 240 -39.21 -5.90 78.77
CA ARG A 240 -38.26 -5.80 79.88
C ARG A 240 -36.92 -5.23 79.41
N SER A 241 -36.40 -5.71 78.28
CA SER A 241 -35.13 -5.25 77.72
C SER A 241 -35.20 -3.77 77.31
N PHE A 242 -36.29 -3.36 76.64
CA PHE A 242 -36.56 -1.97 76.29
C PHE A 242 -36.69 -1.06 77.51
N ILE A 243 -37.46 -1.48 78.51
CA ILE A 243 -37.64 -0.72 79.76
C ILE A 243 -36.31 -0.59 80.50
N LEU A 244 -35.50 -1.64 80.56
CA LEU A 244 -34.16 -1.59 81.14
C LEU A 244 -33.30 -0.54 80.42
N GLU A 245 -33.26 -0.57 79.08
CA GLU A 245 -32.51 0.39 78.28
C GLU A 245 -32.98 1.85 78.50
N ARG A 246 -34.30 2.06 78.53
CA ARG A 246 -34.88 3.38 78.83
C ARG A 246 -34.58 3.86 80.25
N LEU A 247 -34.63 2.98 81.24
CA LEU A 247 -34.31 3.32 82.64
C LEU A 247 -32.80 3.56 82.86
N LEU A 248 -31.94 3.02 81.99
CA LEU A 248 -30.50 3.26 81.98
C LEU A 248 -30.11 4.53 81.20
N THR A 249 -30.98 5.03 80.32
CA THR A 249 -30.74 6.20 79.48
C THR A 249 -31.17 7.47 80.20
N THR A 250 -30.29 8.48 80.26
CA THR A 250 -30.67 9.78 80.82
C THR A 250 -31.38 10.66 79.77
N PRO A 251 -32.21 11.65 80.18
CA PRO A 251 -32.84 12.57 79.22
C PRO A 251 -31.84 13.36 78.38
N LEU A 252 -30.64 13.63 78.92
CA LEU A 252 -29.55 14.27 78.18
C LEU A 252 -28.97 13.33 77.13
N GLU A 253 -28.70 12.07 77.49
CA GLU A 253 -28.23 11.04 76.54
C GLU A 253 -29.28 10.78 75.44
N GLU A 254 -30.57 10.76 75.76
CA GLU A 254 -31.66 10.63 74.77
C GLU A 254 -31.66 11.81 73.79
N LYS A 255 -31.49 13.05 74.29
CA LYS A 255 -31.35 14.23 73.43
C LYS A 255 -30.10 14.13 72.54
N GLU A 256 -28.95 13.77 73.09
CA GLU A 256 -27.69 13.60 72.33
C GLU A 256 -27.83 12.54 71.23
N LYS A 257 -28.48 11.41 71.52
CA LYS A 257 -28.82 10.39 70.51
C LYS A 257 -29.67 10.97 69.39
N THR A 258 -30.74 11.70 69.73
CA THR A 258 -31.63 12.28 68.71
C THR A 258 -30.95 13.34 67.84
N ASP A 259 -30.11 14.20 68.44
CA ASP A 259 -29.38 15.22 67.71
C ASP A 259 -28.31 14.60 66.80
N TYR A 260 -27.62 13.55 67.27
CA TYR A 260 -26.63 12.81 66.48
C TYR A 260 -27.27 12.09 65.28
N LEU A 261 -28.39 11.40 65.48
CA LEU A 261 -29.14 10.77 64.40
C LEU A 261 -29.60 11.81 63.36
N ARG A 262 -30.11 12.96 63.82
CA ARG A 262 -30.51 14.06 62.92
C ARG A 262 -29.34 14.58 62.10
N GLU A 263 -28.16 14.75 62.71
CA GLU A 263 -26.96 15.18 62.00
C GLU A 263 -26.53 14.16 60.93
N ILE A 264 -26.55 12.86 61.27
CA ILE A 264 -26.26 11.79 60.30
C ILE A 264 -27.23 11.83 59.14
N THR A 265 -28.54 11.91 59.39
CA THR A 265 -29.54 11.93 58.32
C THR A 265 -29.36 13.14 57.39
N ILE A 266 -29.07 14.32 57.95
CA ILE A 266 -28.80 15.53 57.13
C ILE A 266 -27.53 15.33 56.30
N ARG A 267 -26.46 14.77 56.89
CA ARG A 267 -25.20 14.52 56.20
C ARG A 267 -25.36 13.48 55.09
N GLU A 268 -26.09 12.41 55.37
CA GLU A 268 -26.43 11.36 54.40
C GLU A 268 -27.22 11.95 53.22
N ARG A 269 -28.23 12.79 53.49
CA ARG A 269 -29.01 13.46 52.44
C ARG A 269 -28.13 14.34 51.55
N LYS A 270 -27.27 15.18 52.14
CA LYS A 270 -26.31 16.01 51.40
C LYS A 270 -25.35 15.16 50.57
N ASN A 271 -24.82 14.09 51.14
CA ASN A 271 -23.93 13.18 50.43
C ASN A 271 -24.66 12.48 49.26
N SER A 272 -25.91 12.07 49.46
CA SER A 272 -26.75 11.48 48.40
C SER A 272 -26.98 12.46 47.25
N GLU A 273 -27.24 13.74 47.55
CA GLU A 273 -27.37 14.78 46.53
C GLU A 273 -26.06 15.01 45.75
N VAL A 274 -24.92 15.05 46.45
CA VAL A 274 -23.60 15.19 45.81
C VAL A 274 -23.28 13.97 44.94
N ILE A 275 -23.56 12.75 45.42
CA ILE A 275 -23.40 11.52 44.64
C ILE A 275 -24.25 11.58 43.38
N LYS A 276 -25.54 11.96 43.49
CA LYS A 276 -26.42 12.09 42.33
C LYS A 276 -25.88 13.09 41.30
N LYS A 277 -25.38 14.25 41.73
CA LYS A 277 -24.77 15.24 40.83
C LYS A 277 -23.53 14.70 40.13
N LEU A 278 -22.59 14.12 40.89
CA LEU A 278 -21.37 13.56 40.32
C LEU A 278 -21.65 12.37 39.39
N SER A 279 -22.65 11.55 39.71
CA SER A 279 -23.09 10.47 38.82
C SER A 279 -23.69 10.99 37.53
N ALA A 280 -24.45 12.08 37.56
CA ALA A 280 -25.00 12.73 36.36
C ALA A 280 -23.88 13.35 35.49
N GLU A 281 -22.95 14.09 36.10
CA GLU A 281 -21.79 14.66 35.40
C GLU A 281 -20.91 13.57 34.75
N LEU A 282 -20.71 12.45 35.46
CA LEU A 282 -19.98 11.31 34.93
C LEU A 282 -20.70 10.69 33.73
N GLN A 283 -22.03 10.55 33.81
CA GLN A 283 -22.83 9.98 32.74
C GLN A 283 -22.79 10.88 31.49
N GLU A 284 -22.96 12.19 31.64
CA GLU A 284 -22.85 13.17 30.55
C GLU A 284 -21.46 13.11 29.90
N ALA A 285 -20.39 13.06 30.69
CA ALA A 285 -19.03 12.94 30.17
C ALA A 285 -18.78 11.62 29.42
N ILE A 286 -19.41 10.52 29.83
CA ILE A 286 -19.36 9.23 29.12
C ILE A 286 -20.08 9.34 27.78
N GLU A 287 -21.28 9.91 27.75
CA GLU A 287 -22.09 10.09 26.54
C GLU A 287 -21.38 10.98 25.51
N ASP A 288 -20.81 12.10 25.95
CA ASP A 288 -20.00 12.99 25.09
C ASP A 288 -18.79 12.27 24.48
N LYS A 289 -18.08 11.48 25.31
CA LYS A 289 -16.94 10.69 24.85
C LYS A 289 -17.38 9.65 23.82
N ASP A 290 -18.48 8.93 24.08
CA ASP A 290 -18.99 7.89 23.19
C ASP A 290 -19.52 8.49 21.88
N MET A 291 -20.16 9.66 21.91
CA MET A 291 -20.52 10.43 20.71
C MET A 291 -19.29 10.81 19.88
N LYS A 292 -18.20 11.26 20.53
CA LYS A 292 -16.96 11.62 19.83
C LYS A 292 -16.29 10.38 19.22
N ILE A 293 -16.28 9.26 19.94
CA ILE A 293 -15.78 7.97 19.43
C ILE A 293 -16.60 7.53 18.22
N SER A 294 -17.93 7.64 18.29
CA SER A 294 -18.82 7.28 17.17
C SER A 294 -18.50 8.10 15.91
N LYS A 295 -18.41 9.44 16.03
CA LYS A 295 -18.04 10.34 14.92
C LYS A 295 -16.67 10.02 14.33
N GLN A 296 -15.68 9.73 15.17
CA GLN A 296 -14.34 9.35 14.71
C GLN A 296 -14.35 7.99 14.00
N ASN A 297 -15.12 7.03 14.48
CA ASN A 297 -15.28 5.73 13.83
C ASN A 297 -15.97 5.85 12.46
N ASP A 298 -16.94 6.74 12.31
CA ASP A 298 -17.58 7.04 11.03
C ASP A 298 -16.58 7.63 10.03
N GLU A 299 -15.77 8.60 10.46
CA GLU A 299 -14.73 9.19 9.62
C GLU A 299 -13.66 8.17 9.23
N ILE A 300 -13.24 7.31 10.17
CA ILE A 300 -12.32 6.20 9.88
C ILE A 300 -12.92 5.26 8.83
N ARG A 301 -14.22 4.93 8.92
CA ARG A 301 -14.90 4.09 7.93
C ARG A 301 -14.92 4.75 6.56
N ARG A 302 -15.25 6.05 6.49
CA ARG A 302 -15.25 6.83 5.26
C ARG A 302 -13.87 6.86 4.60
N LEU A 303 -12.83 7.23 5.36
CA LEU A 303 -11.46 7.31 4.87
C LEU A 303 -10.92 5.95 4.43
N LYS A 304 -11.27 4.86 5.11
CA LYS A 304 -10.93 3.50 4.66
C LYS A 304 -11.60 3.16 3.32
N GLY A 305 -12.85 3.57 3.14
CA GLY A 305 -13.57 3.44 1.87
C GLY A 305 -12.90 4.21 0.74
N ASP A 306 -12.61 5.49 0.97
CA ASP A 306 -11.94 6.37 -0.02
C ASP A 306 -10.55 5.82 -0.40
N LEU A 307 -9.78 5.34 0.59
CA LEU A 307 -8.46 4.75 0.36
C LEU A 307 -8.55 3.49 -0.51
N HIS A 308 -9.49 2.59 -0.22
CA HIS A 308 -9.68 1.38 -1.00
C HIS A 308 -10.13 1.69 -2.44
N GLN A 309 -11.00 2.69 -2.62
CA GLN A 309 -11.40 3.14 -3.96
C GLN A 309 -10.21 3.74 -4.71
N LEU A 310 -9.43 4.61 -4.08
CA LEU A 310 -8.25 5.23 -4.69
C LEU A 310 -7.22 4.17 -5.09
N GLU A 311 -6.96 3.19 -4.22
CA GLU A 311 -6.07 2.06 -4.51
C GLU A 311 -6.54 1.31 -5.76
N LYS A 312 -7.82 0.91 -5.80
CA LYS A 312 -8.40 0.22 -6.96
C LYS A 312 -8.33 1.04 -8.25
N PHE A 313 -8.61 2.35 -8.20
CA PHE A 313 -8.48 3.23 -9.36
C PHE A 313 -7.02 3.38 -9.81
N SER A 314 -6.09 3.51 -8.87
CA SER A 314 -4.67 3.66 -9.17
C SER A 314 -4.08 2.39 -9.77
N GLU A 315 -4.41 1.21 -9.22
CA GLU A 315 -3.99 -0.08 -9.75
C GLU A 315 -4.51 -0.29 -11.18
N GLU A 316 -5.79 0.02 -11.42
CA GLU A 316 -6.38 -0.09 -12.74
C GLU A 316 -5.75 0.91 -13.73
N HIS A 317 -5.46 2.14 -13.30
CA HIS A 317 -4.78 3.14 -14.13
C HIS A 317 -3.35 2.71 -14.48
N ILE A 318 -2.59 2.20 -13.50
CA ILE A 318 -1.24 1.65 -13.70
C ILE A 318 -1.31 0.47 -14.67
N ARG A 319 -2.26 -0.45 -14.49
CA ARG A 319 -2.45 -1.61 -15.36
C ARG A 319 -2.72 -1.20 -16.81
N ARG A 320 -3.61 -0.22 -17.03
CA ARG A 320 -3.91 0.30 -18.37
C ARG A 320 -2.70 0.96 -19.02
N THR A 321 -2.04 1.85 -18.28
CA THR A 321 -0.85 2.57 -18.76
C THR A 321 0.25 1.58 -19.15
N LYS A 322 0.50 0.56 -18.31
CA LYS A 322 1.48 -0.48 -18.60
C LYS A 322 1.10 -1.29 -19.85
N SER A 323 -0.15 -1.72 -19.95
CA SER A 323 -0.62 -2.47 -21.11
C SER A 323 -0.53 -1.68 -22.42
N GLU A 324 -0.82 -0.38 -22.38
CA GLU A 324 -0.70 0.51 -23.54
C GLU A 324 0.76 0.74 -23.93
N ALA A 325 1.64 0.97 -22.94
CA ALA A 325 3.08 1.07 -23.17
C ALA A 325 3.66 -0.23 -23.76
N ASP A 326 3.28 -1.41 -23.25
CA ASP A 326 3.73 -2.71 -23.77
C ASP A 326 3.26 -2.92 -25.22
N LYS A 327 2.02 -2.54 -25.55
CA LYS A 327 1.49 -2.60 -26.92
C LYS A 327 2.26 -1.67 -27.86
N GLN A 328 2.53 -0.43 -27.43
CA GLN A 328 3.28 0.54 -28.21
C GLN A 328 4.72 0.04 -28.44
N GLN A 329 5.39 -0.44 -27.39
CA GLN A 329 6.72 -1.04 -27.48
C GLN A 329 6.74 -2.22 -28.47
N GLN A 330 5.74 -3.10 -28.42
CA GLN A 330 5.66 -4.23 -29.35
C GLN A 330 5.44 -3.78 -30.80
N ALA A 331 4.62 -2.74 -31.03
CA ALA A 331 4.42 -2.17 -32.35
C ALA A 331 5.71 -1.54 -32.89
N ASP A 332 6.42 -0.77 -32.06
CA ASP A 332 7.69 -0.13 -32.43
C ASP A 332 8.79 -1.15 -32.69
N TYR A 333 8.86 -2.22 -31.89
CA TYR A 333 9.79 -3.33 -32.11
C TYR A 333 9.55 -3.98 -33.47
N LYS A 334 8.30 -4.35 -33.80
CA LYS A 334 7.95 -4.94 -35.10
C LYS A 334 8.25 -4.00 -36.27
N ASN A 335 7.95 -2.70 -36.12
CA ASN A 335 8.25 -1.71 -37.15
C ASN A 335 9.77 -1.57 -37.38
N SER A 336 10.56 -1.57 -36.30
CA SER A 336 12.02 -1.56 -36.37
C SER A 336 12.57 -2.83 -37.02
N GLU A 337 12.04 -3.99 -36.69
CA GLU A 337 12.42 -5.28 -37.28
C GLU A 337 12.16 -5.31 -38.79
N VAL A 338 10.99 -4.82 -39.23
CA VAL A 338 10.66 -4.69 -40.66
C VAL A 338 11.61 -3.71 -41.37
N LYS A 339 11.97 -2.59 -40.75
CA LYS A 339 12.96 -1.66 -41.31
C LYS A 339 14.35 -2.28 -41.40
N GLN A 340 14.76 -3.02 -40.37
CA GLN A 340 16.07 -3.68 -40.33
C GLN A 340 16.18 -4.75 -41.42
N THR A 341 15.15 -5.58 -41.59
CA THR A 341 15.11 -6.59 -42.65
C THR A 341 15.17 -5.94 -44.03
N LYS A 342 14.40 -4.88 -44.28
CA LYS A 342 14.47 -4.11 -45.55
C LYS A 342 15.85 -3.51 -45.81
N LEU A 343 16.46 -2.86 -44.82
CA LEU A 343 17.81 -2.31 -44.96
C LEU A 343 18.85 -3.40 -45.20
N HIS A 344 18.67 -4.57 -44.57
CA HIS A 344 19.56 -5.71 -44.78
C HIS A 344 19.45 -6.26 -46.21
N THR A 345 18.23 -6.39 -46.74
CA THR A 345 18.02 -6.81 -48.12
C THR A 345 18.60 -5.80 -49.11
N ASP A 346 18.38 -4.50 -48.89
CA ASP A 346 18.92 -3.44 -49.75
C ASP A 346 20.45 -3.45 -49.74
N LEU A 347 21.07 -3.59 -48.56
CA LEU A 347 22.52 -3.75 -48.42
C LEU A 347 23.05 -4.98 -49.17
N GLN A 348 22.35 -6.11 -49.09
CA GLN A 348 22.73 -7.31 -49.81
C GLN A 348 22.64 -7.11 -51.33
N THR A 349 21.56 -6.50 -51.81
CA THR A 349 21.39 -6.17 -53.23
C THR A 349 22.48 -5.23 -53.73
N LEU A 350 22.78 -4.15 -52.99
CA LEU A 350 23.86 -3.22 -53.34
C LEU A 350 25.23 -3.89 -53.36
N ARG A 351 25.51 -4.79 -52.41
CA ARG A 351 26.77 -5.57 -52.40
C ARG A 351 26.88 -6.47 -53.63
N THR A 352 25.79 -7.13 -54.03
CA THR A 352 25.77 -7.94 -55.25
C THR A 352 25.98 -7.07 -56.48
N GLN A 353 25.30 -5.91 -56.58
CA GLN A 353 25.48 -4.97 -57.68
C GLN A 353 26.93 -4.48 -57.79
N LEU A 354 27.55 -4.08 -56.67
CA LEU A 354 28.95 -3.64 -56.63
C LEU A 354 29.90 -4.75 -57.10
N THR A 355 29.65 -5.99 -56.65
CA THR A 355 30.47 -7.15 -57.03
C THR A 355 30.37 -7.42 -58.53
N ASN A 356 29.15 -7.38 -59.09
CA ASN A 356 28.91 -7.56 -60.52
C ASN A 356 29.58 -6.46 -61.34
N GLN A 357 29.36 -5.18 -60.99
CA GLN A 357 30.00 -4.05 -61.68
C GLN A 357 31.52 -4.13 -61.61
N THR A 358 32.09 -4.51 -60.47
CA THR A 358 33.55 -4.69 -60.33
C THR A 358 34.05 -5.79 -61.27
N SER A 359 33.31 -6.90 -61.39
CA SER A 359 33.62 -7.99 -62.33
C SER A 359 33.55 -7.53 -63.78
N GLU A 360 32.45 -6.88 -64.19
CA GLU A 360 32.23 -6.37 -65.54
C GLU A 360 33.31 -5.35 -65.95
N HIS A 361 33.65 -4.43 -65.04
CA HIS A 361 34.73 -3.47 -65.26
C HIS A 361 36.08 -4.17 -65.37
N ARG A 362 36.35 -5.19 -64.55
CA ARG A 362 37.60 -5.97 -64.66
C ARG A 362 37.68 -6.73 -65.97
N GLU A 363 36.60 -7.35 -66.43
CA GLU A 363 36.56 -8.08 -67.70
C GLU A 363 36.72 -7.15 -68.91
N SER A 364 36.00 -6.02 -68.92
CA SER A 364 36.11 -5.01 -69.98
C SER A 364 37.51 -4.38 -70.02
N GLU A 365 38.10 -4.08 -68.86
CA GLU A 365 39.47 -3.58 -68.76
C GLU A 365 40.49 -4.59 -69.29
N LEU A 366 40.37 -5.87 -68.91
CA LEU A 366 41.21 -6.94 -69.44
C LEU A 366 41.05 -7.12 -70.95
N ALA A 367 39.83 -7.01 -71.48
CA ALA A 367 39.57 -7.08 -72.92
C ALA A 367 40.22 -5.91 -73.67
N LEU A 368 40.13 -4.69 -73.12
CA LEU A 368 40.80 -3.52 -73.67
C LEU A 368 42.34 -3.66 -73.61
N ARG A 369 42.90 -4.18 -72.51
CA ARG A 369 44.34 -4.49 -72.41
C ARG A 369 44.79 -5.47 -73.47
N LYS A 370 44.03 -6.56 -73.69
CA LYS A 370 44.34 -7.54 -74.75
C LYS A 370 44.31 -6.91 -76.14
N ARG A 371 43.27 -6.10 -76.43
CA ARG A 371 43.15 -5.39 -77.72
C ARG A 371 44.29 -4.39 -77.91
N LYS A 372 44.64 -3.63 -76.87
CA LYS A 372 45.79 -2.72 -76.87
C LYS A 372 47.07 -3.48 -77.22
N TYR A 373 47.35 -4.59 -76.53
CA TYR A 373 48.54 -5.42 -76.78
C TYR A 373 48.60 -5.96 -78.22
N MET A 374 47.45 -6.40 -78.77
CA MET A 374 47.38 -6.86 -80.17
C MET A 374 47.75 -5.74 -81.15
N ILE A 375 47.15 -4.55 -80.98
CA ILE A 375 47.44 -3.40 -81.84
C ILE A 375 48.89 -2.94 -81.67
N GLU A 376 49.42 -2.89 -80.44
CA GLU A 376 50.84 -2.58 -80.19
C GLU A 376 51.76 -3.59 -80.89
N THR A 377 51.42 -4.88 -80.87
CA THR A 377 52.17 -5.92 -81.60
C THR A 377 52.08 -5.73 -83.11
N GLU A 378 50.90 -5.40 -83.64
CA GLU A 378 50.72 -5.09 -85.07
C GLU A 378 51.53 -3.87 -85.50
N VAL A 379 51.53 -2.80 -84.69
CA VAL A 379 52.35 -1.59 -84.94
C VAL A 379 53.84 -1.95 -84.92
N GLU A 380 54.30 -2.71 -83.95
CA GLU A 380 55.69 -3.19 -83.86
C GLU A 380 56.07 -4.00 -85.11
N ASN A 381 55.18 -4.89 -85.58
CA ASN A 381 55.40 -5.63 -86.82
C ASN A 381 55.49 -4.72 -88.05
N TRP A 382 54.64 -3.68 -88.13
CA TRP A 382 54.71 -2.69 -89.22
C TRP A 382 55.98 -1.85 -89.17
N ILE A 383 56.45 -1.47 -87.97
CA ILE A 383 57.74 -0.78 -87.78
C ILE A 383 58.87 -1.68 -88.27
N GLN A 384 58.92 -2.94 -87.82
CA GLN A 384 59.96 -3.89 -88.26
C GLN A 384 59.97 -4.07 -89.77
N LYS A 385 58.80 -4.19 -90.39
CA LYS A 385 58.69 -4.29 -91.85
C LYS A 385 59.18 -3.02 -92.54
N TYR A 386 58.79 -1.84 -92.04
CA TYR A 386 59.24 -0.57 -92.58
C TYR A 386 60.76 -0.41 -92.46
N ASP A 387 61.33 -0.71 -91.30
CA ASP A 387 62.77 -0.64 -91.06
C ASP A 387 63.54 -1.61 -91.96
N GLN A 388 63.00 -2.81 -92.18
CA GLN A 388 63.56 -3.78 -93.13
C GLN A 388 63.49 -3.27 -94.57
N ASP A 389 62.30 -2.87 -95.06
CA ASP A 389 62.11 -2.40 -96.44
C ASP A 389 62.96 -1.14 -96.72
N MET A 390 63.06 -0.22 -95.75
CA MET A 390 63.91 0.97 -95.84
C MET A 390 65.40 0.62 -95.79
N GLY A 391 65.79 -0.36 -94.95
CA GLY A 391 67.15 -0.86 -94.89
C GLY A 391 67.58 -1.52 -96.21
N GLU A 392 66.72 -2.35 -96.81
CA GLU A 392 66.94 -2.96 -98.12
C GLU A 392 67.06 -1.91 -99.22
N ARG A 393 66.16 -0.92 -99.24
CA ARG A 393 66.22 0.22 -100.19
C ARG A 393 67.48 1.06 -100.05
N GLN A 394 67.92 1.31 -98.81
CA GLN A 394 69.13 2.05 -98.54
C GLN A 394 70.37 1.26 -99.01
N ALA A 395 70.41 -0.05 -98.77
CA ALA A 395 71.48 -0.92 -99.28
C ALA A 395 71.51 -0.94 -100.81
N GLU A 396 70.35 -1.09 -101.48
CA GLU A 396 70.26 -0.99 -102.94
C GLU A 396 70.75 0.36 -103.48
N PHE A 397 70.40 1.45 -102.79
CA PHE A 397 70.87 2.79 -103.16
C PHE A 397 72.39 2.92 -103.00
N GLU A 398 72.95 2.45 -101.88
CA GLU A 398 74.39 2.46 -101.64
C GLU A 398 75.14 1.60 -102.66
N ASP A 399 74.64 0.42 -102.99
CA ASP A 399 75.19 -0.43 -104.06
C ASP A 399 75.15 0.29 -105.43
N LEU A 400 74.03 0.92 -105.78
CA LEU A 400 73.93 1.69 -107.02
C LEU A 400 74.83 2.94 -107.03
N ASP A 401 74.97 3.62 -105.90
CA ASP A 401 75.85 4.79 -105.78
C ASP A 401 77.33 4.38 -105.90
N THR A 402 77.72 3.24 -105.31
CA THR A 402 79.07 2.68 -105.52
C THR A 402 79.32 2.36 -107.00
N ILE A 403 78.40 1.67 -107.67
CA ILE A 403 78.50 1.41 -109.12
C ILE A 403 78.55 2.73 -109.91
N TYR A 404 77.66 3.69 -109.61
CA TYR A 404 77.61 4.97 -110.29
C TYR A 404 78.92 5.75 -110.14
N THR A 405 79.49 5.77 -108.93
CA THR A 405 80.77 6.44 -108.70
C THR A 405 81.92 5.77 -109.44
N GLU A 406 81.94 4.43 -109.52
CA GLU A 406 82.88 3.67 -110.34
C GLU A 406 82.70 3.92 -111.85
N GLU A 407 81.47 3.88 -112.36
CA GLU A 407 81.18 4.19 -113.76
C GLU A 407 81.53 5.65 -114.08
N LYS A 408 81.32 6.57 -113.12
CA LYS A 408 81.67 7.98 -113.28
C LYS A 408 83.17 8.20 -113.34
N THR A 409 83.95 7.47 -112.54
CA THR A 409 85.42 7.53 -112.64
C THR A 409 85.90 6.94 -113.95
N GLN A 410 85.37 5.78 -114.37
CA GLN A 410 85.68 5.17 -115.66
C GLN A 410 85.33 6.09 -116.83
N LEU A 411 84.17 6.75 -116.79
CA LEU A 411 83.76 7.72 -117.80
C LEU A 411 84.73 8.90 -117.85
N ASN A 412 85.13 9.45 -116.70
CA ASN A 412 86.10 10.54 -116.67
C ASN A 412 87.46 10.09 -117.26
N GLU A 413 87.92 8.87 -116.95
CA GLU A 413 89.14 8.30 -117.56
C GLU A 413 89.01 8.16 -119.09
N LEU A 414 87.85 7.71 -119.57
CA LEU A 414 87.54 7.61 -121.00
C LEU A 414 87.48 8.98 -121.67
N GLU A 415 86.83 9.97 -121.05
CA GLU A 415 86.80 11.36 -121.53
C GLU A 415 88.20 11.95 -121.64
N GLU A 416 89.08 11.72 -120.65
CA GLU A 416 90.48 12.13 -120.73
C GLU A 416 91.21 11.43 -121.87
N ARG A 417 91.02 10.12 -122.05
CA ARG A 417 91.61 9.38 -123.18
C ARG A 417 91.09 9.86 -124.53
N PHE A 418 89.79 10.15 -124.66
CA PHE A 418 89.22 10.71 -125.88
C PHE A 418 89.78 12.09 -126.16
N LYS A 419 89.94 12.93 -125.13
CA LYS A 419 90.58 14.25 -125.27
C LYS A 419 92.02 14.13 -125.78
N THR A 420 92.82 13.23 -125.21
CA THR A 420 94.18 12.99 -125.72
C THR A 420 94.17 12.45 -127.15
N LEU A 421 93.24 11.54 -127.47
CA LEU A 421 93.13 10.97 -128.81
C LEU A 421 92.63 12.01 -129.83
N GLU A 422 91.78 12.93 -129.43
CA GLU A 422 91.30 14.04 -130.25
C GLU A 422 92.43 15.05 -130.54
N GLU A 423 93.30 15.32 -129.56
CA GLU A 423 94.54 16.08 -129.75
C GLU A 423 95.51 15.37 -130.73
N GLU A 424 95.64 14.04 -130.63
CA GLU A 424 96.44 13.25 -131.57
C GLU A 424 95.82 13.21 -132.97
N TYR A 425 94.50 13.01 -133.07
CA TYR A 425 93.77 13.00 -134.33
C TYR A 425 93.88 14.35 -135.05
N THR A 426 93.68 15.46 -134.33
CA THR A 426 93.87 16.80 -134.87
C THR A 426 95.30 17.04 -135.31
N ARG A 427 96.31 16.59 -134.56
CA ARG A 427 97.72 16.61 -134.99
C ARG A 427 97.96 15.81 -136.27
N ILE A 428 97.43 14.60 -136.40
CA ILE A 428 97.61 13.76 -137.60
C ILE A 428 96.90 14.36 -138.81
N VAL A 429 95.69 14.90 -138.64
CA VAL A 429 94.95 15.59 -139.71
C VAL A 429 95.70 16.83 -140.15
N GLU A 430 96.26 17.60 -139.21
CA GLU A 430 97.04 18.80 -139.48
C GLU A 430 98.40 18.48 -140.12
N GLU A 431 99.09 17.42 -139.69
CA GLU A 431 100.29 16.90 -140.35
C GLU A 431 100.00 16.44 -141.78
N ARG A 432 98.89 15.74 -142.02
CA ARG A 432 98.46 15.37 -143.37
C ARG A 432 98.17 16.61 -144.22
N ARG A 433 97.54 17.65 -143.65
CA ARG A 433 97.28 18.93 -144.32
C ARG A 433 98.58 19.61 -144.73
N ILE A 434 99.55 19.73 -143.81
CA ILE A 434 100.86 20.35 -144.04
C ILE A 434 101.69 19.54 -145.05
N ALA A 435 101.67 18.20 -144.97
CA ALA A 435 102.38 17.33 -145.90
C ALA A 435 101.80 17.41 -147.32
N GLN A 436 100.48 17.46 -147.45
CA GLN A 436 99.80 17.67 -148.73
C GLN A 436 100.19 19.03 -149.35
N GLU A 437 100.18 20.09 -148.55
CA GLU A 437 100.52 21.45 -148.97
C GLU A 437 102.01 21.60 -149.35
N LYS A 438 102.91 20.87 -148.68
CA LYS A 438 104.33 20.82 -149.02
C LYS A 438 104.60 20.08 -150.33
N LYS A 439 103.94 18.93 -150.55
CA LYS A 439 104.05 18.16 -151.80
C LYS A 439 103.56 18.98 -152.99
N GLU A 440 102.47 19.72 -152.83
CA GLU A 440 101.94 20.61 -153.87
C GLU A 440 102.89 21.78 -154.19
N ARG A 441 103.63 22.29 -153.19
CA ARG A 441 104.64 23.33 -153.37
C ARG A 441 105.85 22.83 -154.17
N GLU A 442 106.34 21.63 -153.83
CA GLU A 442 107.45 20.97 -154.52
C GLU A 442 107.10 20.65 -155.98
N GLU A 443 105.87 20.22 -156.27
CA GLU A 443 105.39 20.00 -157.64
C GLU A 443 105.34 21.30 -158.46
N ARG A 444 104.94 22.44 -157.86
CA ARG A 444 104.93 23.75 -158.54
C ARG A 444 106.35 24.25 -158.85
N GLU A 445 107.29 24.07 -157.93
CA GLU A 445 108.70 24.44 -158.14
C GLU A 445 109.36 23.58 -159.23
N LEU A 446 109.10 22.27 -159.22
CA LEU A 446 109.57 21.35 -160.25
C LEU A 446 109.00 21.72 -161.64
N ALA A 447 107.72 22.09 -161.70
CA ALA A 447 107.07 22.56 -162.93
C ALA A 447 107.70 23.85 -163.46
N MET A 448 108.08 24.80 -162.59
CA MET A 448 108.78 26.03 -162.99
C MET A 448 110.19 25.75 -163.53
N MET A 449 110.97 24.87 -162.87
CA MET A 449 112.29 24.43 -163.34
C MET A 449 112.25 23.78 -164.73
N ILE A 450 111.26 22.93 -164.98
CA ILE A 450 111.07 22.29 -166.30
C ILE A 450 110.71 23.34 -167.36
N LYS A 451 109.86 24.31 -167.03
CA LYS A 451 109.47 25.39 -167.94
C LYS A 451 110.65 26.31 -168.31
N ALA A 452 111.49 26.65 -167.34
CA ALA A 452 112.71 27.44 -167.55
C ALA A 452 113.75 26.70 -168.41
N SER A 453 113.99 25.41 -168.13
CA SER A 453 114.93 24.60 -168.92
C SER A 453 114.49 24.42 -170.38
N THR A 454 113.18 24.25 -170.63
CA THR A 454 112.61 24.13 -171.98
C THR A 454 112.75 25.44 -172.76
N MET A 455 112.58 26.59 -172.09
CA MET A 455 112.68 27.92 -172.71
C MET A 455 114.12 28.24 -173.16
N ILE A 456 115.12 27.94 -172.31
CA ILE A 456 116.55 28.10 -172.63
C ILE A 456 116.96 27.18 -173.81
N GLN A 457 116.50 25.93 -173.79
CA GLN A 457 116.79 24.98 -174.88
C GLN A 457 116.18 25.42 -176.23
N SER A 458 115.01 26.06 -176.22
CA SER A 458 114.34 26.54 -177.43
C SER A 458 115.06 27.74 -178.08
N PHE A 459 115.55 28.70 -177.27
CA PHE A 459 116.26 29.88 -177.76
C PHE A 459 117.64 29.56 -178.33
N TRP A 460 118.40 28.63 -177.69
CA TRP A 460 119.71 28.19 -178.19
C TRP A 460 119.61 27.45 -179.53
N ARG A 461 118.60 26.57 -179.69
CA ARG A 461 118.32 25.89 -180.97
C ARG A 461 117.94 26.87 -182.08
N SER A 462 117.27 27.97 -181.72
CA SER A 462 116.85 29.01 -182.66
C SER A 462 117.97 29.96 -183.10
N TYR A 463 118.91 30.30 -182.20
CA TYR A 463 120.10 31.08 -182.52
C TYR A 463 121.07 30.31 -183.45
N LYS A 464 121.25 29.00 -183.20
CA LYS A 464 122.10 28.14 -184.04
C LYS A 464 121.60 28.02 -185.49
N CYS A 465 120.28 28.08 -185.72
CA CYS A 465 119.69 28.01 -187.06
C CYS A 465 119.77 29.33 -187.85
N ARG A 466 119.80 30.49 -187.20
CA ARG A 466 119.68 31.80 -187.88
C ARG A 466 121.00 32.43 -188.31
N LYS A 467 122.14 32.00 -187.74
CA LYS A 467 123.46 32.58 -188.06
C LYS A 467 124.09 32.06 -189.37
N ALA A 468 123.48 31.08 -190.06
CA ALA A 468 124.12 30.38 -191.18
C ALA A 468 123.60 30.68 -192.60
N LEU A 469 122.71 31.67 -192.86
CA LEU A 469 122.12 31.87 -194.21
C LEU A 469 121.85 33.33 -194.65
N LYS A 470 122.90 34.08 -195.08
CA LYS A 470 122.97 34.92 -196.32
C LYS A 470 124.10 36.01 -196.32
N ASN A 471 125.35 35.59 -196.59
CA ASN A 471 126.42 36.32 -197.31
C ASN A 471 127.69 35.45 -197.41
N LYS A 472 128.15 34.90 -198.54
CA LYS A 472 127.56 34.52 -199.84
C LYS A 472 128.39 33.30 -200.30
N GLY A 473 127.98 32.08 -199.94
CA GLY A 473 128.87 30.93 -200.04
C GLY A 473 128.17 29.58 -199.95
N LYS A 474 128.39 28.78 -201.01
CA LYS A 474 128.78 27.35 -201.05
C LYS A 474 128.14 26.41 -200.00
N LYS A 475 127.67 25.21 -200.30
CA LYS A 475 127.39 24.43 -201.54
C LYS A 475 126.91 23.07 -200.98
N GLY A 476 125.68 22.64 -201.27
CA GLY A 476 125.23 21.24 -201.16
C GLY A 476 125.17 20.63 -199.74
N LYS A 477 124.54 19.48 -199.49
CA LYS A 477 123.77 18.55 -200.33
C LYS A 477 123.15 17.51 -199.36
N LYS A 478 121.89 17.12 -199.62
CA LYS A 478 121.28 15.77 -199.50
C LYS A 478 121.38 14.91 -198.22
N GLY A 479 120.22 14.32 -197.88
CA GLY A 479 120.08 12.93 -197.42
C GLY A 479 119.10 12.79 -196.25
N LYS A 480 117.83 12.34 -196.38
CA LYS A 480 117.21 11.10 -196.90
C LYS A 480 116.89 10.08 -195.77
N LYS A 481 115.58 9.80 -195.66
CA LYS A 481 114.85 8.58 -195.23
C LYS A 481 115.07 7.94 -193.85
N GLY A 482 113.92 7.64 -193.26
CA GLY A 482 113.60 6.36 -192.59
C GLY A 482 113.55 6.47 -191.07
N LYS A 483 112.76 5.69 -190.33
CA LYS A 483 111.79 4.63 -190.60
C LYS A 483 111.21 4.25 -189.22
N LYS A 484 109.94 3.83 -189.20
CA LYS A 484 109.23 2.98 -188.20
C LYS A 484 109.93 2.55 -186.90
N GLY A 485 109.12 2.51 -185.84
CA GLY A 485 109.18 1.51 -184.74
C GLY A 485 108.52 2.07 -183.48
N LYS A 486 107.29 1.70 -183.11
CA LYS A 486 106.90 0.52 -182.31
C LYS A 486 107.72 0.36 -181.02
N ARG A 487 107.19 0.84 -179.89
CA ARG A 487 106.60 0.02 -178.82
C ARG A 487 105.80 0.91 -177.88
#